data_AF-A0A7S0NYS4-F1
#
_entry.id   AF-A0A7S0NYS4-F1
#
_cell.length_a   1.000
_cell.length_b   1.000
_cell.length_c   1.000
_cell.angle_alpha   90.00
_cell.angle_beta   90.00
_cell.angle_gamma   90.00
#
_symmetry.space_group_name_H-M   'P 1'
#
loop_
_entity.id
_entity.type
_entity.pdbx_description
1 polymer ?
#
loop_
_entity_poly.entity_id
_entity_poly.type
_entity_poly.pdbx_seq_one_letter_code
_entity_poly.pdbx_strand_id
1 'polypeptide(L)'
;VFHLVAVLSCLTGAVTMAVGAEPARRAAAPPQSVASFAGQLSAVWRVRSFRVIILQGVPGSAPWYSLSFVVMWLEVLGFSRGAAARIRGSFDASTTVGTLLGGALSDRAARWSAAHGRVAMAQVSVGSGIPLWLLILLVLPALRVGEPGFLLLFCVTGLTIPWCGAINNAILADVCPHDCLAAAYGLDRVLEGIAAPFST
;
A
#
# COMPACT_ATOMS: atom_id res chain seq x y z
N VAL A 1 6.67 -13.03 -20.93
CA VAL A 1 6.68 -12.45 -19.56
C VAL A 1 6.88 -13.53 -18.50
N PHE A 2 6.04 -14.56 -18.40
CA PHE A 2 6.17 -15.61 -17.37
C PHE A 2 7.54 -16.31 -17.35
N HIS A 3 8.11 -16.68 -18.49
CA HIS A 3 9.46 -17.28 -18.53
C HIS A 3 10.56 -16.31 -18.07
N LEU A 4 10.47 -15.02 -18.42
CA LEU A 4 11.42 -14.01 -17.97
C LEU A 4 11.34 -13.81 -16.45
N VAL A 5 10.13 -13.69 -15.92
CA VAL A 5 9.89 -13.58 -14.47
C VAL A 5 10.38 -14.83 -13.75
N ALA A 6 10.13 -16.03 -14.29
CA ALA A 6 10.62 -17.28 -13.73
C ALA A 6 12.15 -17.32 -13.67
N VAL A 7 12.85 -16.96 -14.75
CA VAL A 7 14.31 -16.89 -14.78
C VAL A 7 14.84 -15.88 -13.75
N LEU A 8 14.25 -14.68 -13.69
CA LEU A 8 14.63 -13.67 -12.70
C LEU A 8 14.40 -14.17 -11.27
N SER A 9 13.29 -14.83 -10.98
CA SER A 9 13.00 -15.43 -9.67
C SER A 9 13.97 -16.56 -9.31
N CYS A 10 14.38 -17.39 -10.28
CA CYS A 10 15.39 -18.42 -10.05
C CYS A 10 16.76 -17.79 -9.76
N LEU A 11 17.12 -16.71 -10.46
CA LEU A 11 18.37 -15.98 -10.24
C LEU A 11 18.38 -15.32 -8.87
N THR A 12 17.32 -14.63 -8.46
CA THR A 12 17.23 -14.03 -7.12
C THR A 12 17.28 -15.09 -6.03
N GLY A 13 16.63 -16.25 -6.24
CA GLY A 13 16.74 -17.41 -5.34
C GLY A 13 18.17 -17.94 -5.22
N ALA A 14 18.86 -18.13 -6.34
CA ALA A 14 20.24 -18.60 -6.37
C ALA A 14 21.21 -17.61 -5.69
N VAL A 15 21.05 -16.31 -5.93
CA VAL A 15 21.83 -15.27 -5.26
C VAL A 15 21.57 -15.26 -3.76
N THR A 16 20.31 -15.41 -3.34
CA THR A 16 19.94 -15.46 -1.91
C THR A 16 20.58 -16.68 -1.23
N MET A 17 20.64 -17.83 -1.90
CA MET A 17 21.32 -19.02 -1.40
C MET A 17 22.84 -18.85 -1.33
N ALA A 18 23.44 -18.14 -2.29
CA ALA A 18 24.89 -17.96 -2.35
C ALA A 18 25.41 -16.90 -1.36
N VAL A 19 24.63 -15.83 -1.12
CA VAL A 19 25.03 -14.67 -0.31
C VAL A 19 24.38 -14.67 1.08
N GLY A 20 23.23 -15.33 1.23
CA GLY A 20 22.48 -15.36 2.48
C GLY A 20 23.22 -16.14 3.56
N ALA A 21 23.92 -15.42 4.44
CA ALA A 21 24.42 -15.99 5.68
C ALA A 21 23.30 -15.94 6.73
N GLU A 22 22.89 -17.10 7.24
CA GLU A 22 21.95 -17.13 8.36
C GLU A 22 22.65 -16.56 9.61
N PRO A 23 22.18 -15.43 10.17
CA PRO A 23 22.77 -14.90 11.38
C PRO A 23 22.58 -15.92 12.50
N ALA A 24 23.60 -16.08 13.34
CA ALA A 24 23.51 -16.97 14.51
C ALA A 24 22.22 -16.67 15.26
N ARG A 25 21.39 -17.71 15.46
CA ARG A 25 20.13 -17.57 16.20
C ARG A 25 20.43 -16.86 17.51
N ARG A 26 19.88 -15.65 17.68
CA ARG A 26 19.75 -15.04 19.02
C ARG A 26 19.11 -16.09 19.92
N ALA A 27 19.53 -16.14 21.19
CA ALA A 27 19.01 -17.08 22.18
C ALA A 27 17.50 -17.26 21.97
N ALA A 28 17.07 -18.52 21.81
CA ALA A 28 15.71 -18.83 21.40
C ALA A 28 14.73 -18.05 22.28
N ALA A 29 13.99 -17.12 21.67
CA ALA A 29 12.89 -16.47 22.36
C ALA A 29 11.96 -17.57 22.86
N PRO A 30 11.41 -17.46 24.08
CA PRO A 30 10.51 -18.46 24.61
C PRO A 30 9.38 -18.71 23.61
N PRO A 31 8.96 -19.98 23.41
CA PRO A 31 7.91 -20.31 22.45
C PRO A 31 6.67 -19.46 22.75
N GLN A 32 6.24 -18.66 21.78
CA GLN A 32 5.03 -17.86 21.92
C GLN A 32 3.84 -18.80 22.03
N SER A 33 3.14 -18.75 23.16
CA SER A 33 1.90 -19.50 23.35
C SER A 33 0.75 -18.80 22.61
N VAL A 34 -0.25 -19.57 22.19
CA VAL A 34 -1.49 -19.02 21.59
C VAL A 34 -2.13 -17.98 22.53
N ALA A 35 -2.07 -18.21 23.84
CA ALA A 35 -2.57 -17.27 24.84
C ALA A 35 -1.78 -15.94 24.84
N SER A 36 -0.45 -16.00 24.71
CA SER A 36 0.38 -14.79 24.60
C SER A 36 0.09 -14.00 23.33
N PHE A 37 -0.13 -14.68 22.20
CA PHE A 37 -0.50 -14.04 20.94
C PHE A 37 -1.90 -13.42 21.00
N ALA A 38 -2.88 -14.12 21.58
CA ALA A 38 -4.22 -13.57 21.81
C ALA A 38 -4.17 -12.33 22.72
N GLY A 39 -3.29 -12.32 23.73
CA GLY A 39 -3.02 -11.16 24.56
C GLY A 39 -2.47 -9.97 23.75
N GLN A 40 -1.53 -10.22 22.83
CA GLN A 40 -0.98 -9.18 21.94
C GLN A 40 -2.07 -8.60 21.03
N LEU A 41 -2.91 -9.45 20.41
CA LEU A 41 -4.02 -8.99 19.57
C LEU A 41 -5.02 -8.13 20.36
N SER A 42 -5.35 -8.54 21.59
CA SER A 42 -6.21 -7.76 22.49
C SER A 42 -5.59 -6.41 22.84
N ALA A 43 -4.28 -6.36 23.09
CA ALA A 43 -3.55 -5.13 23.35
C ALA A 43 -3.56 -4.19 22.13
N VAL A 44 -3.34 -4.72 20.92
CA VAL A 44 -3.44 -3.95 19.66
C VAL A 44 -4.84 -3.37 19.49
N TRP A 45 -5.89 -4.17 19.70
CA TRP A 45 -7.28 -3.72 19.54
C TRP A 45 -7.67 -2.58 20.48
N ARG A 46 -7.04 -2.50 21.66
CA ARG A 46 -7.25 -1.40 22.61
C ARG A 46 -6.73 -0.06 22.10
N VAL A 47 -5.72 -0.05 21.22
CA VAL A 47 -5.16 1.16 20.63
C VAL A 47 -6.22 1.87 19.80
N ARG A 48 -6.50 3.14 20.14
CA ARG A 48 -7.52 3.94 19.44
C ARG A 48 -7.16 4.18 17.98
N SER A 49 -5.89 4.56 17.72
CA SER A 49 -5.42 4.84 16.36
C SER A 49 -5.51 3.62 15.46
N PHE A 50 -5.19 2.42 15.97
CA PHE A 50 -5.35 1.16 15.24
C PHE A 50 -6.80 0.97 14.76
N ARG A 51 -7.78 1.12 15.66
CA ARG A 51 -9.21 1.00 15.29
C ARG A 51 -9.65 2.00 14.23
N VAL A 52 -9.16 3.24 14.29
CA VAL A 52 -9.47 4.26 13.27
C VAL A 52 -8.86 3.89 11.92
N ILE A 53 -7.61 3.41 11.91
CA ILE A 53 -6.94 2.94 10.68
C ILE A 53 -7.72 1.79 10.06
N ILE A 54 -8.12 0.78 10.84
CA ILE A 54 -8.93 -0.34 10.32
C ILE A 54 -10.29 0.13 9.80
N LEU A 55 -10.98 0.99 10.56
CA LEU A 55 -12.30 1.50 10.18
C LEU A 55 -12.28 2.24 8.83
N GLN A 56 -11.17 2.92 8.53
CA GLN A 56 -10.98 3.64 7.27
C GLN A 56 -10.38 2.75 6.17
N GLY A 57 -9.45 1.87 6.52
CA GLY A 57 -8.73 0.98 5.60
C GLY A 57 -9.62 -0.10 5.00
N VAL A 58 -10.52 -0.69 5.78
CA VAL A 58 -11.42 -1.76 5.31
C VAL A 58 -12.37 -1.29 4.19
N PRO A 59 -13.12 -0.18 4.31
CA PRO A 59 -13.87 0.36 3.19
C PRO A 59 -12.97 0.93 2.09
N GLY A 60 -11.82 1.50 2.48
CA GLY A 60 -10.84 2.07 1.56
C GLY A 60 -10.10 1.03 0.70
N SER A 61 -10.13 -0.25 1.09
CA SER A 61 -9.50 -1.34 0.33
C SER A 61 -10.37 -1.75 -0.87
N ALA A 62 -11.69 -1.57 -0.78
CA ALA A 62 -12.67 -2.00 -1.78
C ALA A 62 -12.33 -1.53 -3.23
N PRO A 63 -12.04 -0.25 -3.49
CA PRO A 63 -11.73 0.21 -4.85
C PRO A 63 -10.48 -0.47 -5.46
N TRP A 64 -9.51 -0.87 -4.63
CA TRP A 64 -8.27 -1.48 -5.12
C TRP A 64 -8.48 -2.85 -5.75
N TYR A 65 -9.48 -3.60 -5.27
CA TYR A 65 -9.83 -4.89 -5.88
C TYR A 65 -10.40 -4.69 -7.28
N SER A 66 -11.28 -3.70 -7.47
CA SER A 66 -11.78 -3.35 -8.81
C SER A 66 -10.67 -2.81 -9.71
N LEU A 67 -9.77 -1.98 -9.17
CA LEU A 67 -8.64 -1.42 -9.91
C LEU A 67 -7.58 -2.46 -10.30
N SER A 68 -7.63 -3.68 -9.74
CA SER A 68 -6.80 -4.80 -10.22
C SER A 68 -7.09 -5.15 -11.69
N PHE A 69 -8.28 -4.81 -12.18
CA PHE A 69 -8.70 -4.98 -13.58
C PHE A 69 -8.40 -3.78 -14.48
N VAL A 70 -7.67 -2.76 -14.00
CA VAL A 70 -7.46 -1.51 -14.76
C VAL A 70 -6.78 -1.73 -16.12
N VAL A 71 -5.92 -2.73 -16.25
CA VAL A 71 -5.28 -3.07 -17.55
C VAL A 71 -6.33 -3.53 -18.55
N MET A 72 -7.23 -4.42 -18.14
CA MET A 72 -8.35 -4.88 -18.96
C MET A 72 -9.28 -3.72 -19.34
N TRP A 73 -9.58 -2.84 -18.38
CA TRP A 73 -10.38 -1.66 -18.63
C TRP A 73 -9.74 -0.72 -19.68
N LEU A 74 -8.43 -0.49 -19.62
CA LEU A 74 -7.70 0.28 -20.63
C LEU A 74 -7.77 -0.39 -22.01
N GLU A 75 -7.65 -1.72 -22.09
CA GLU A 75 -7.81 -2.46 -23.35
C GLU A 75 -9.23 -2.30 -23.93
N VAL A 76 -10.27 -2.31 -23.09
CA VAL A 76 -11.66 -2.06 -23.49
C VAL A 76 -11.87 -0.63 -24.01
N LEU A 77 -11.12 0.35 -23.49
CA LEU A 77 -11.10 1.72 -24.02
C LEU A 77 -10.41 1.84 -25.40
N GLY A 78 -9.81 0.76 -25.92
CA GLY A 78 -9.15 0.72 -27.22
C GLY A 78 -7.64 0.92 -27.17
N PHE A 79 -7.02 0.97 -25.99
CA PHE A 79 -5.56 0.98 -25.88
C PHE A 79 -4.97 -0.36 -26.28
N SER A 80 -3.82 -0.34 -26.95
CA SER A 80 -3.04 -1.55 -27.18
C SER A 80 -2.57 -2.15 -25.85
N ARG A 81 -2.36 -3.48 -25.81
CA ARG A 81 -1.80 -4.18 -24.63
C ARG A 81 -0.53 -3.52 -24.10
N GLY A 82 0.34 -3.06 -25.01
CA GLY A 82 1.57 -2.36 -24.67
C GLY A 82 1.33 -0.99 -24.02
N ALA A 83 0.37 -0.22 -24.52
CA ALA A 83 -0.01 1.06 -23.93
C ALA A 83 -0.65 0.88 -22.54
N ALA A 84 -1.58 -0.07 -22.41
CA ALA A 84 -2.21 -0.39 -21.13
C ALA A 84 -1.17 -0.82 -20.08
N ALA A 85 -0.21 -1.67 -20.47
CA ALA A 85 0.89 -2.08 -19.60
C ALA A 85 1.80 -0.91 -19.19
N ARG A 86 2.11 0.02 -20.11
CA ARG A 86 2.90 1.22 -19.78
C ARG A 86 2.17 2.15 -18.82
N ILE A 87 0.88 2.42 -19.05
CA ILE A 87 0.05 3.25 -18.17
C ILE A 87 0.01 2.64 -16.77
N ARG A 88 -0.33 1.36 -16.64
CA ARG A 88 -0.35 0.69 -15.33
C ARG A 88 1.04 0.63 -14.69
N GLY A 89 2.07 0.29 -15.46
CA GLY A 89 3.45 0.23 -14.97
C GLY A 89 3.96 1.59 -14.47
N SER A 90 3.54 2.69 -15.10
CA SER A 90 3.88 4.05 -14.65
C SER A 90 3.29 4.36 -13.27
N PHE A 91 2.07 3.89 -12.98
CA PHE A 91 1.46 4.01 -11.66
C PHE A 91 2.22 3.19 -10.62
N ASP A 92 2.55 1.92 -10.91
CA ASP A 92 3.27 1.06 -9.97
C ASP A 92 4.68 1.61 -9.65
N ALA A 93 5.40 2.07 -10.68
CA ALA A 93 6.71 2.71 -10.53
C ALA A 93 6.62 4.00 -9.71
N SER A 94 5.63 4.86 -10.02
CA SER A 94 5.39 6.09 -9.28
C SER A 94 4.97 5.83 -7.84
N THR A 95 4.25 4.73 -7.57
CA THR A 95 3.82 4.33 -6.23
C THR A 95 5.01 4.01 -5.32
N THR A 96 6.06 3.40 -5.87
CA THR A 96 7.29 3.14 -5.11
C THR A 96 7.94 4.45 -4.68
N VAL A 97 8.09 5.40 -5.61
CA VAL A 97 8.64 6.72 -5.32
C VAL A 97 7.75 7.51 -4.37
N GLY A 98 6.44 7.49 -4.61
CA GLY A 98 5.42 8.15 -3.81
C GLY A 98 5.42 7.66 -2.37
N THR A 99 5.63 6.37 -2.13
CA THR A 99 5.72 5.80 -0.77
C THR A 99 6.89 6.41 0.01
N LEU A 100 8.07 6.52 -0.62
CA LEU A 100 9.24 7.15 -0.01
C LEU A 100 9.00 8.64 0.27
N LEU A 101 8.43 9.36 -0.69
CA LEU A 101 8.07 10.76 -0.54
C LEU A 101 7.05 10.96 0.58
N GLY A 102 6.02 10.12 0.65
CA GLY A 102 5.01 10.14 1.70
C GLY A 102 5.61 9.96 3.09
N GLY A 103 6.53 9.01 3.24
CA GLY A 103 7.31 8.83 4.47
C GLY A 103 8.07 10.09 4.86
N ALA A 104 8.93 10.60 3.97
CA ALA A 104 9.75 11.79 4.23
C ALA A 104 8.93 13.05 4.52
N LEU A 105 7.85 13.28 3.76
CA LEU A 105 6.92 14.40 3.95
C LEU A 105 6.17 14.27 5.28
N SER A 106 5.78 13.05 5.66
CA SER A 106 5.10 12.82 6.93
C SER A 106 5.99 13.07 8.14
N ASP A 107 7.28 12.70 8.07
CA ASP A 107 8.25 12.99 9.12
C ASP A 107 8.55 14.48 9.24
N ARG A 108 8.59 15.18 8.09
CA ARG A 108 8.66 16.65 8.04
C ARG A 108 7.43 17.28 8.69
N ALA A 109 6.23 16.79 8.38
CA ALA A 109 4.98 17.30 8.92
C ALA A 109 4.84 17.01 10.43
N ALA A 110 5.35 15.87 10.90
CA ALA A 110 5.39 15.53 12.33
C ALA A 110 6.22 16.55 13.14
N ARG A 111 7.30 17.10 12.56
CA ARG A 111 8.08 18.18 13.19
C ARG A 111 7.32 19.49 13.33
N TRP A 112 6.36 19.76 12.44
CA TRP A 112 5.51 20.94 12.52
C TRP A 112 4.39 20.77 13.55
N SER A 113 3.75 19.60 13.57
CA SER A 113 2.73 19.26 14.56
C SER A 113 2.80 17.78 14.91
N ALA A 114 3.22 17.47 16.14
CA ALA A 114 3.36 16.11 16.63
C ALA A 114 2.01 15.36 16.65
N ALA A 115 0.90 16.07 16.87
CA ALA A 115 -0.43 15.47 16.95
C ALA A 115 -1.15 15.38 15.60
N HIS A 116 -0.96 16.35 14.70
CA HIS A 116 -1.82 16.48 13.50
C HIS A 116 -1.06 16.45 12.18
N GLY A 117 0.27 16.62 12.16
CA GLY A 117 1.04 16.78 10.93
C GLY A 117 0.93 15.57 10.00
N ARG A 118 1.14 14.37 10.55
CA ARG A 118 1.01 13.11 9.80
C ARG A 118 -0.44 12.85 9.35
N VAL A 119 -1.41 13.09 10.22
CA VAL A 119 -2.83 12.88 9.91
C VAL A 119 -3.30 13.80 8.79
N ALA A 120 -2.92 15.09 8.83
CA ALA A 120 -3.25 16.04 7.77
C ALA A 120 -2.69 15.59 6.41
N MET A 121 -1.46 15.09 6.37
CA MET A 121 -0.86 14.54 5.15
C MET A 121 -1.60 13.29 4.64
N ALA A 122 -2.03 12.40 5.54
CA ALA A 122 -2.83 11.25 5.16
C ALA A 122 -4.19 11.67 4.56
N GLN A 123 -4.83 12.70 5.12
CA GLN A 123 -6.07 13.24 4.58
C GLN A 123 -5.89 13.92 3.22
N VAL A 124 -4.77 14.64 3.01
CA VAL A 124 -4.44 15.19 1.69
C VAL A 124 -4.28 14.06 0.66
N SER A 125 -3.60 12.98 1.04
CA SER A 125 -3.42 11.80 0.19
C SER A 125 -4.76 11.18 -0.22
N VAL A 126 -5.61 10.81 0.76
CA VAL A 126 -6.93 10.21 0.51
C VAL A 126 -7.84 11.18 -0.25
N GLY A 127 -7.88 12.44 0.18
CA GLY A 127 -8.70 13.49 -0.42
C GLY A 127 -8.29 13.83 -1.85
N SER A 128 -7.01 13.68 -2.21
CA SER A 128 -6.53 13.83 -3.59
C SER A 128 -6.80 12.58 -4.45
N GLY A 129 -6.84 11.39 -3.85
CA GLY A 129 -7.06 10.14 -4.57
C GLY A 129 -8.43 10.08 -5.26
N ILE A 130 -9.49 10.52 -4.57
CA ILE A 130 -10.86 10.53 -5.10
C ILE A 130 -10.98 11.35 -6.40
N PRO A 131 -10.64 12.65 -6.44
CA PRO A 131 -10.75 13.44 -7.66
C PRO A 131 -9.82 12.92 -8.77
N LEU A 132 -8.61 12.46 -8.45
CA LEU A 132 -7.70 11.90 -9.46
C LEU A 132 -8.27 10.64 -10.12
N TRP A 133 -8.85 9.72 -9.35
CA TRP A 133 -9.52 8.54 -9.90
C TRP A 133 -10.80 8.90 -10.67
N LEU A 134 -11.57 9.89 -10.24
CA LEU A 134 -12.72 10.39 -11.01
C LEU A 134 -12.29 10.98 -12.36
N LEU A 135 -11.20 11.74 -12.40
CA LEU A 135 -10.64 12.27 -13.65
C LEU A 135 -10.20 11.11 -14.57
N ILE A 136 -9.50 10.12 -14.01
CA ILE A 136 -9.03 8.95 -14.76
C ILE A 136 -10.19 8.15 -15.33
N LEU A 137 -11.20 7.82 -14.52
CA LEU A 137 -12.24 6.87 -14.89
C LEU A 137 -13.38 7.52 -15.69
N LEU A 138 -13.67 8.80 -15.48
CA LEU A 138 -14.83 9.47 -16.09
C LEU A 138 -14.42 10.52 -17.13
N VAL A 139 -13.45 11.38 -16.80
CA VAL A 139 -13.13 12.55 -17.64
C VAL A 139 -12.22 12.17 -18.81
N LEU A 140 -11.14 11.42 -18.57
CA LEU A 140 -10.22 11.02 -19.65
C LEU A 140 -10.93 10.24 -20.77
N PRO A 141 -11.79 9.24 -20.48
CA PRO A 141 -12.49 8.51 -21.53
C PRO A 141 -13.53 9.38 -22.25
N ALA A 142 -14.28 10.23 -21.52
CA ALA A 142 -15.28 11.11 -22.10
C ALA A 142 -14.67 12.12 -23.09
N LEU A 143 -13.46 12.62 -22.78
CA LEU A 143 -12.71 13.54 -23.64
C LEU A 143 -11.86 12.82 -24.69
N ARG A 144 -11.88 11.47 -24.75
CA ARG A 144 -11.05 10.64 -25.64
C ARG A 144 -9.56 10.98 -25.57
N VAL A 145 -9.07 11.23 -24.36
CA VAL A 145 -7.66 11.58 -24.14
C VAL A 145 -6.75 10.41 -24.51
N GLY A 146 -5.67 10.70 -25.23
CA GLY A 146 -4.69 9.70 -25.62
C GLY A 146 -3.80 9.23 -24.47
N GLU A 147 -2.92 8.27 -24.78
CA GLU A 147 -1.99 7.63 -23.83
C GLU A 147 -1.22 8.63 -22.92
N PRO A 148 -0.69 9.77 -23.42
CA PRO A 148 0.06 10.70 -22.56
C PRO A 148 -0.74 11.26 -21.37
N GLY A 149 -2.04 11.51 -21.54
CA GLY A 149 -2.87 12.03 -20.45
C GLY A 149 -3.14 10.98 -19.38
N PHE A 150 -3.34 9.72 -19.80
CA PHE A 150 -3.43 8.58 -18.89
C PHE A 150 -2.11 8.37 -18.14
N LEU A 151 -0.96 8.39 -18.83
CA LEU A 151 0.36 8.28 -18.19
C LEU A 151 0.58 9.36 -17.14
N LEU A 152 0.27 10.62 -17.46
CA LEU A 152 0.42 11.74 -16.53
C LEU A 152 -0.43 11.53 -15.27
N LEU A 153 -1.74 11.27 -15.44
CA LEU A 153 -2.63 11.13 -14.28
C LEU A 153 -2.34 9.86 -13.47
N PHE A 154 -2.00 8.74 -14.10
CA PHE A 154 -1.56 7.53 -13.38
C PHE A 154 -0.25 7.77 -12.60
N CYS A 155 0.72 8.48 -13.18
CA CYS A 155 1.93 8.89 -12.47
C CYS A 155 1.62 9.78 -11.26
N VAL A 156 0.85 10.86 -11.45
CA VAL A 156 0.48 11.80 -10.37
C VAL A 156 -0.26 11.05 -9.26
N THR A 157 -1.21 10.19 -9.62
CA THR A 157 -1.97 9.37 -8.68
C THR A 157 -1.07 8.40 -7.91
N GLY A 158 -0.13 7.74 -8.59
CA GLY A 158 0.87 6.88 -7.95
C GLY A 158 1.81 7.65 -7.03
N LEU A 159 2.10 8.92 -7.30
CA LEU A 159 2.95 9.73 -6.42
C LEU A 159 2.24 10.18 -5.14
N THR A 160 0.91 10.35 -5.14
CA THR A 160 0.17 10.99 -4.02
C THR A 160 -0.59 10.01 -3.13
N ILE A 161 -1.21 8.96 -3.70
CA ILE A 161 -2.04 8.03 -2.95
C ILE A 161 -1.26 7.17 -1.91
N PRO A 162 -0.03 6.67 -2.16
CA PRO A 162 0.62 5.78 -1.20
C PRO A 162 1.03 6.45 0.12
N TRP A 163 0.96 7.79 0.22
CA TRP A 163 1.34 8.50 1.44
C TRP A 163 0.51 8.06 2.63
N CYS A 164 -0.79 7.83 2.45
CA CYS A 164 -1.68 7.37 3.52
C CYS A 164 -1.20 6.02 4.11
N GLY A 165 -0.83 5.06 3.27
CA GLY A 165 -0.30 3.76 3.71
C GLY A 165 1.02 3.89 4.47
N ALA A 166 1.96 4.70 3.96
CA ALA A 166 3.23 4.97 4.63
C ALA A 166 3.02 5.61 6.02
N ILE A 167 2.09 6.56 6.11
CA ILE A 167 1.75 7.27 7.34
C ILE A 167 1.07 6.34 8.35
N ASN A 168 0.12 5.51 7.92
CA ASN A 168 -0.55 4.56 8.81
C ASN A 168 0.46 3.60 9.43
N ASN A 169 1.41 3.08 8.63
CA ASN A 169 2.49 2.23 9.14
C ASN A 169 3.37 2.95 10.16
N ALA A 170 3.76 4.21 9.89
CA ALA A 170 4.54 5.00 10.83
C ALA A 170 3.77 5.29 12.14
N ILE A 171 2.48 5.59 12.05
CA ILE A 171 1.62 5.78 13.23
C ILE A 171 1.56 4.49 14.05
N LEU A 172 1.34 3.34 13.41
CA LEU A 172 1.31 2.04 14.09
C LEU A 172 2.63 1.72 14.78
N ALA A 173 3.77 2.01 14.15
CA ALA A 173 5.09 1.85 14.75
C ALA A 173 5.26 2.68 16.04
N ASP A 174 4.67 3.87 16.11
CA ASP A 174 4.79 4.76 17.27
C ASP A 174 3.81 4.43 18.40
N VAL A 175 2.59 3.98 18.07
CA VAL A 175 1.53 3.74 19.08
C VAL A 175 1.48 2.31 19.61
N CYS A 176 1.96 1.33 18.85
CA CYS A 176 1.96 -0.06 19.26
C CYS A 176 3.23 -0.38 20.06
N PRO A 177 3.12 -1.06 21.22
CA PRO A 177 4.30 -1.58 21.91
C PRO A 177 5.11 -2.49 20.98
N HIS A 178 6.44 -2.42 21.07
CA HIS A 178 7.34 -3.19 20.21
C HIS A 178 7.02 -4.70 20.21
N ASP A 179 6.60 -5.24 21.35
CA ASP A 179 6.25 -6.66 21.51
C ASP A 179 4.99 -7.08 20.72
N CYS A 180 4.13 -6.13 20.36
CA CYS A 180 2.86 -6.37 19.67
C CYS A 180 2.84 -5.80 18.25
N LEU A 181 3.89 -5.08 17.81
CA LEU A 181 3.90 -4.36 16.54
C LEU A 181 3.76 -5.31 15.34
N ALA A 182 4.43 -6.45 15.36
CA ALA A 182 4.29 -7.47 14.32
C ALA A 182 2.85 -8.02 14.26
N ALA A 183 2.22 -8.25 15.41
CA ALA A 183 0.83 -8.67 15.49
C ALA A 183 -0.12 -7.57 14.98
N ALA A 184 0.19 -6.30 15.20
CA ALA A 184 -0.57 -5.17 14.67
C ALA A 184 -0.57 -5.14 13.14
N TYR A 185 0.61 -5.19 12.51
CA TYR A 185 0.70 -5.24 11.05
C TYR A 185 0.04 -6.49 10.45
N GLY A 186 0.19 -7.64 11.11
CA GLY A 186 -0.46 -8.88 10.68
C GLY A 186 -1.99 -8.76 10.74
N LEU A 187 -2.54 -8.27 11.86
CA LEU A 187 -3.97 -8.10 12.05
C LEU A 187 -4.55 -7.08 11.04
N ASP A 188 -3.85 -5.97 10.81
CA ASP A 188 -4.21 -4.95 9.83
C ASP A 188 -4.35 -5.54 8.41
N ARG A 189 -3.35 -6.28 7.93
CA ARG A 189 -3.39 -6.94 6.61
C ARG A 189 -4.49 -8.00 6.51
N VAL A 190 -4.72 -8.76 7.58
CA VAL A 190 -5.78 -9.79 7.60
C VAL A 190 -7.16 -9.15 7.52
N LEU A 191 -7.42 -8.11 8.30
CA LEU A 191 -8.73 -7.45 8.32
C LEU A 191 -9.05 -6.75 7.00
N GLU A 192 -8.07 -6.05 6.42
CA GLU A 192 -8.24 -5.48 5.07
C GLU A 192 -8.45 -6.57 4.02
N GLY A 193 -7.74 -7.71 4.11
CA GLY A 193 -7.87 -8.84 3.19
C GLY A 193 -9.22 -9.57 3.29
N ILE A 194 -9.80 -9.70 4.49
CA ILE A 194 -11.12 -10.31 4.70
C ILE A 194 -12.23 -9.48 4.02
N ALA A 195 -12.04 -8.17 3.87
CA ALA A 195 -12.99 -7.30 3.20
C ALA A 195 -13.02 -7.47 1.67
N ALA A 196 -11.98 -8.07 1.09
CA ALA A 196 -11.83 -8.23 -0.36
C ALA A 196 -13.05 -8.87 -1.06
N PRO A 197 -13.61 -10.01 -0.58
CA PRO A 197 -14.70 -10.68 -1.26
C PRO A 197 -16.03 -9.91 -1.24
N PHE A 198 -16.18 -8.93 -0.33
CA PHE A 198 -17.42 -8.14 -0.18
C PHE A 198 -17.41 -6.87 -1.04
N SER A 199 -16.34 -6.63 -1.78
CA SER A 199 -16.11 -5.41 -2.57
C SER A 199 -16.25 -5.58 -4.09
N THR A 200 -16.53 -6.81 -4.54
CA THR A 200 -16.81 -7.19 -5.93
C THR A 200 -18.27 -7.57 -6.09
#